data_AF-A0A521R6D2-F1
#
_entry.id   AF-A0A521R6D2-F1
#
_cell.length_a   1.000
_cell.length_b   1.000
_cell.length_c   1.000
_cell.angle_alpha   90.00
_cell.angle_beta   90.00
_cell.angle_gamma   90.00
#
_symmetry.space_group_name_H-M   'P 1'
#
loop_
_entity.id
_entity.type
_entity.pdbx_description
1 polymer ?
#
loop_
_entity_poly.entity_id
_entity_poly.type
_entity_poly.pdbx_seq_one_letter_code
_entity_poly.pdbx_strand_id
1 'polypeptide(L)'
;MPSPIAKTVIAAAAATMLATAAGAQAPPIPTPRSRVEVSTTPGMPEFRDPKTGQIWTPENVGQGPIGKPTPADLAFDPLAQAERIKGVVVQRPNFTLLGWAAPSAGPATPLVTMDNASLRAVAGKRWQVVLYVNNNSAGTLAPMIDCRFTNAGKLVEETRVLVPGIGAGVRGGITIYGPRTDLFVDRADCRIVSP
;
A
#
# COMPACT_ATOMS: atom_id res chain seq x y z
N MET A 1 -63.93 -4.44 -12.35
CA MET A 1 -63.49 -4.79 -13.70
C MET A 1 -62.44 -5.89 -13.59
N PRO A 2 -62.73 -7.11 -14.05
CA PRO A 2 -61.80 -8.25 -13.95
C PRO A 2 -60.94 -8.38 -15.22
N SER A 3 -59.69 -8.82 -15.05
CA SER A 3 -58.90 -9.52 -16.08
C SER A 3 -59.27 -11.01 -15.97
N PRO A 4 -59.34 -11.80 -17.07
CA PRO A 4 -58.14 -12.46 -17.60
C PRO A 4 -58.19 -12.82 -19.12
N ILE A 5 -57.06 -13.28 -19.68
CA ILE A 5 -56.90 -14.57 -20.39
C ILE A 5 -55.73 -14.48 -21.40
N ALA A 6 -54.75 -15.34 -21.16
CA ALA A 6 -53.65 -15.67 -22.05
C ALA A 6 -54.11 -16.50 -23.26
N LYS A 7 -53.46 -16.32 -24.41
CA LYS A 7 -53.50 -17.28 -25.52
C LYS A 7 -52.08 -17.54 -26.05
N THR A 8 -51.71 -18.81 -25.92
CA THR A 8 -50.50 -19.48 -26.42
C THR A 8 -50.58 -19.69 -27.93
N VAL A 9 -49.50 -19.50 -28.68
CA VAL A 9 -49.28 -20.16 -29.99
C VAL A 9 -47.83 -20.65 -30.09
N ILE A 10 -47.69 -21.78 -30.76
CA ILE A 10 -46.62 -22.80 -30.75
C ILE A 10 -45.54 -22.55 -31.82
N ALA A 11 -44.36 -23.10 -31.54
CA ALA A 11 -43.15 -23.41 -32.32
C ALA A 11 -43.20 -23.51 -33.86
N ALA A 12 -42.06 -23.22 -34.50
CA ALA A 12 -41.26 -24.19 -35.30
C ALA A 12 -39.97 -23.54 -35.87
N ALA A 13 -38.94 -24.37 -36.04
CA ALA A 13 -37.58 -24.04 -36.46
C ALA A 13 -37.34 -24.20 -37.97
N ALA A 14 -36.25 -23.57 -38.47
CA ALA A 14 -35.39 -23.88 -39.65
C ALA A 14 -35.01 -22.59 -40.38
N ALA A 15 -33.91 -22.42 -41.12
CA ALA A 15 -32.56 -22.97 -41.19
C ALA A 15 -31.86 -22.10 -42.26
N THR A 16 -30.56 -21.84 -42.09
CA THR A 16 -29.54 -21.54 -43.12
C THR A 16 -29.77 -20.43 -44.15
N MET A 17 -28.92 -19.39 -44.12
CA MET A 17 -28.10 -19.02 -45.29
C MET A 17 -26.74 -18.45 -44.83
N LEU A 18 -25.66 -19.02 -45.36
CA LEU A 18 -24.31 -18.50 -45.27
C LEU A 18 -24.18 -17.25 -46.15
N ALA A 19 -23.56 -16.19 -45.62
CA ALA A 19 -23.01 -15.11 -46.42
C ALA A 19 -21.57 -14.83 -45.95
N THR A 20 -20.61 -15.30 -46.73
CA THR A 20 -19.18 -14.99 -46.63
C THR A 20 -18.95 -13.55 -47.07
N ALA A 21 -18.69 -12.65 -46.13
CA ALA A 21 -18.11 -11.34 -46.40
C ALA A 21 -16.61 -11.38 -46.08
N ALA A 22 -15.79 -11.57 -47.11
CA ALA A 22 -14.34 -11.41 -47.02
C ALA A 22 -14.00 -9.91 -46.89
N GLY A 23 -13.88 -9.43 -45.65
CA GLY A 23 -13.29 -8.13 -45.36
C GLY A 23 -11.77 -8.22 -45.47
N ALA A 24 -11.18 -7.58 -46.46
CA ALA A 24 -9.73 -7.43 -46.57
C ALA A 24 -9.21 -6.60 -45.37
N GLN A 25 -8.50 -7.26 -44.45
CA GLN A 25 -7.73 -6.57 -43.41
C GLN A 25 -6.46 -6.02 -44.04
N ALA A 26 -6.35 -4.69 -44.12
CA ALA A 26 -5.09 -4.03 -44.41
C ALA A 26 -4.08 -4.31 -43.27
N PRO A 27 -2.79 -4.54 -43.58
CA PRO A 27 -1.78 -4.76 -42.54
C PRO A 27 -1.60 -3.48 -41.69
N PRO A 28 -1.35 -3.62 -40.37
CA PRO A 28 -1.12 -2.48 -39.50
C PRO A 28 0.18 -1.75 -39.92
N ILE A 29 0.07 -0.45 -40.20
CA ILE A 29 1.22 0.43 -40.42
C ILE A 29 2.00 0.52 -39.09
N PRO A 30 3.31 0.21 -39.06
CA PRO A 30 4.11 0.41 -37.86
C PRO A 30 4.22 1.90 -37.56
N THR A 31 3.66 2.35 -36.43
CA THR A 31 3.92 3.69 -35.90
C THR A 31 5.42 3.82 -35.59
N PRO A 32 6.12 4.84 -36.12
CA PRO A 32 7.53 5.05 -35.82
C PRO A 32 7.70 5.35 -34.34
N ARG A 33 8.33 4.43 -33.60
CA ARG A 33 8.82 4.72 -32.25
C ARG A 33 9.95 5.72 -32.40
N SER A 34 9.84 6.87 -31.74
CA SER A 34 10.93 7.83 -31.65
C SER A 34 12.12 7.15 -30.97
N ARG A 35 13.16 6.83 -31.74
CA ARG A 35 14.46 6.39 -31.23
C ARG A 35 15.33 7.63 -31.17
N VAL A 36 15.72 8.02 -29.96
CA VAL A 36 16.83 8.97 -29.80
C VAL A 36 18.11 8.17 -30.05
N GLU A 37 18.71 8.37 -31.21
CA GLU A 37 20.04 7.86 -31.52
C GLU A 37 21.05 8.69 -30.71
N VAL A 38 21.43 8.19 -29.54
CA VAL A 38 22.53 8.78 -28.77
C VAL A 38 23.82 8.29 -29.44
N SER A 39 24.48 9.19 -30.17
CA SER A 39 25.82 8.90 -30.71
C SER A 39 26.77 8.62 -29.56
N THR A 40 27.46 7.47 -29.62
CA THR A 40 28.41 7.03 -28.63
C THR A 40 29.59 7.98 -28.57
N THR A 41 29.71 8.72 -27.46
CA THR A 41 30.88 9.54 -27.17
C THR A 41 31.90 8.67 -26.45
N PRO A 42 33.18 8.63 -26.88
CA PRO A 42 34.22 7.89 -26.16
C PRO A 42 34.32 8.36 -24.69
N GLY A 43 34.18 7.43 -23.74
CA GLY A 43 34.24 7.71 -22.29
C GLY A 43 32.93 7.55 -21.51
N MET A 44 31.89 6.93 -22.08
CA MET A 44 30.64 6.66 -21.37
C MET A 44 30.82 5.68 -20.18
N PRO A 45 30.05 5.81 -19.09
CA PRO A 45 30.15 4.94 -17.94
C PRO A 45 29.75 3.51 -18.31
N GLU A 46 30.72 2.60 -18.31
CA GLU A 46 30.49 1.17 -18.44
C GLU A 46 30.03 0.60 -17.10
N PHE A 47 28.89 -0.08 -17.06
CA PHE A 47 28.42 -0.74 -15.85
C PHE A 47 28.75 -2.23 -15.91
N ARG A 48 29.72 -2.66 -15.10
CA ARG A 48 30.05 -4.08 -14.95
C ARG A 48 29.10 -4.71 -13.96
N ASP A 49 28.27 -5.64 -14.42
CA ASP A 49 27.38 -6.42 -13.57
C ASP A 49 28.22 -7.33 -12.65
N PRO A 50 28.14 -7.16 -11.33
CA PRO A 50 28.90 -7.97 -10.38
C PRO A 50 28.47 -9.43 -10.34
N LYS A 51 27.25 -9.77 -10.79
CA LYS A 51 26.75 -11.16 -10.79
C LYS A 51 27.22 -11.95 -12.01
N THR A 52 27.20 -11.33 -13.18
CA THR A 52 27.50 -12.01 -14.46
C THR A 52 28.87 -11.67 -15.02
N GLY A 53 29.53 -10.61 -14.51
CA GLY A 53 30.76 -10.06 -15.07
C GLY A 53 30.56 -9.34 -16.41
N GLN A 54 29.31 -9.26 -16.90
CA GLN A 54 28.97 -8.62 -18.16
C GLN A 54 29.14 -7.10 -18.06
N ILE A 55 29.76 -6.51 -19.07
CA ILE A 55 29.89 -5.06 -19.17
C ILE A 55 28.73 -4.54 -20.00
N TRP A 56 27.90 -3.74 -19.36
CA TRP A 56 26.76 -3.08 -19.97
C TRP A 56 27.19 -1.71 -20.50
N THR A 57 26.96 -1.50 -21.78
CA THR A 57 27.12 -0.24 -22.51
C THR A 57 25.75 0.22 -23.01
N PRO A 58 25.57 1.51 -23.35
CA PRO A 58 24.29 2.00 -23.89
C PRO A 58 23.83 1.27 -25.15
N GLU A 59 24.74 0.64 -25.89
CA GLU A 59 24.44 -0.08 -27.13
C GLU A 59 23.96 -1.51 -26.86
N ASN A 60 24.38 -2.13 -25.75
CA ASN A 60 24.09 -3.53 -25.45
C ASN A 60 23.11 -3.73 -24.27
N VAL A 61 22.83 -2.67 -23.50
CA VAL A 61 21.86 -2.69 -22.41
C VAL A 61 20.47 -3.07 -22.94
N GLY A 62 19.89 -4.13 -22.36
CA GLY A 62 18.60 -4.68 -22.80
C GLY A 62 18.64 -5.53 -24.09
N GLN A 63 19.81 -5.74 -24.70
CA GLN A 63 19.99 -6.57 -25.90
C GLN A 63 20.64 -7.93 -25.62
N GLY A 64 21.26 -8.11 -24.45
CA GLY A 64 21.83 -9.40 -24.04
C GLY A 64 20.77 -10.43 -23.67
N PRO A 65 21.10 -11.74 -23.66
CA PRO A 65 20.22 -12.75 -23.11
C PRO A 65 19.96 -12.38 -21.64
N ILE A 66 18.74 -11.93 -21.35
CA ILE A 66 18.25 -11.87 -19.98
C ILE A 66 18.19 -13.34 -19.56
N GLY A 67 19.26 -13.82 -18.91
CA GLY A 67 19.25 -15.14 -18.28
C GLY A 67 17.94 -15.24 -17.50
N LYS A 68 17.20 -16.35 -17.67
CA LYS A 68 15.93 -16.52 -16.95
C LYS A 68 16.21 -16.19 -15.48
N PRO A 69 15.52 -15.19 -14.89
CA PRO A 69 15.76 -14.82 -13.51
C PRO A 69 15.76 -16.09 -12.67
N THR A 70 16.83 -16.31 -11.91
CA THR A 70 16.83 -17.47 -11.03
C THR A 70 15.70 -17.27 -10.01
N PRO A 71 15.17 -18.34 -9.40
CA PRO A 71 14.23 -18.18 -8.30
C PRO A 71 14.77 -17.27 -7.19
N ALA A 72 16.09 -17.25 -6.98
CA ALA A 72 16.74 -16.33 -6.04
C ALA A 72 16.75 -14.86 -6.52
N ASP A 73 16.86 -14.60 -7.82
CA ASP A 73 16.77 -13.25 -8.39
C ASP A 73 15.33 -12.69 -8.37
N LEU A 74 14.34 -13.57 -8.30
CA LEU A 74 12.92 -13.23 -8.17
C LEU A 74 12.44 -13.19 -6.72
N ALA A 75 13.25 -13.65 -5.76
CA ALA A 75 12.83 -13.87 -4.38
C ALA A 75 12.93 -12.60 -3.53
N PHE A 76 12.22 -11.52 -3.89
CA PHE A 76 11.66 -10.71 -2.82
C PHE A 76 10.42 -11.45 -2.32
N ASP A 77 10.63 -12.37 -1.37
CA ASP A 77 9.55 -13.04 -0.66
C ASP A 77 9.34 -12.33 0.69
N PRO A 78 8.36 -11.42 0.78
CA PRO A 78 8.04 -10.77 2.05
C PRO A 78 7.59 -11.79 3.12
N LEU A 79 7.08 -12.96 2.75
CA LEU A 79 6.63 -13.99 3.69
C LEU A 79 7.80 -14.77 4.32
N ALA A 80 8.95 -14.81 3.64
CA ALA A 80 10.19 -15.41 4.13
C ALA A 80 10.88 -14.56 5.22
N GLN A 81 10.41 -13.34 5.47
CA GLN A 81 10.94 -12.50 6.56
C GLN A 81 10.75 -13.19 7.92
N ALA A 82 11.88 -13.52 8.55
CA ALA A 82 11.94 -14.08 9.89
C ALA A 82 12.40 -13.07 10.95
N GLU A 83 12.95 -11.93 10.52
CA GLU A 83 13.51 -10.94 11.43
C GLU A 83 12.41 -10.13 12.12
N ARG A 84 12.54 -10.02 13.44
CA ARG A 84 11.67 -9.25 14.33
C ARG A 84 12.53 -8.41 15.24
N ILE A 85 12.13 -7.16 15.44
CA ILE A 85 12.69 -6.28 16.46
C ILE A 85 12.18 -6.74 17.83
N LYS A 86 13.11 -7.12 18.70
CA LYS A 86 12.80 -7.60 20.05
C LYS A 86 12.48 -6.43 20.99
N GLY A 87 11.49 -6.63 21.86
CA GLY A 87 11.05 -5.64 22.83
C GLY A 87 9.97 -4.70 22.29
N VAL A 88 9.67 -3.67 23.09
CA VAL A 88 8.69 -2.63 22.77
C VAL A 88 9.44 -1.32 22.57
N VAL A 89 9.30 -0.71 21.40
CA VAL A 89 9.88 0.59 21.09
C VAL A 89 8.98 1.68 21.68
N VAL A 90 9.48 2.50 22.59
CA VAL A 90 8.70 3.60 23.18
C VAL A 90 8.92 4.89 22.39
N GLN A 91 7.84 5.57 22.02
CA GLN A 91 7.86 6.80 21.24
C GLN A 91 7.05 7.90 21.92
N ARG A 92 7.51 9.15 21.77
CA ARG A 92 6.82 10.37 22.17
C ARG A 92 6.66 11.23 20.92
N PRO A 93 5.65 10.95 20.07
CA PRO A 93 5.48 11.65 18.80
C PRO A 93 5.03 13.08 19.03
N ASN A 94 5.28 13.93 18.04
CA ASN A 94 4.66 15.26 17.99
C ASN A 94 3.15 15.10 17.78
N PHE A 95 2.38 15.91 18.50
CA PHE A 95 0.94 16.02 18.34
C PHE A 95 0.62 17.27 17.54
N THR A 96 -0.06 17.09 16.41
CA THR A 96 -0.52 18.21 15.57
C THR A 96 -1.97 18.49 15.89
N LEU A 97 -2.25 19.67 16.46
CA LEU A 97 -3.61 20.13 16.71
C LEU A 97 -4.36 20.26 15.37
N LEU A 98 -5.52 19.62 15.27
CA LEU A 98 -6.37 19.68 14.08
C LEU A 98 -7.70 20.39 14.34
N GLY A 99 -8.12 20.46 15.59
CA GLY A 99 -9.31 21.20 15.96
C GLY A 99 -9.82 20.81 17.34
N TRP A 100 -11.08 21.17 17.56
CA TRP A 100 -11.77 20.99 18.83
C TRP A 100 -13.22 20.59 18.56
N ALA A 101 -13.78 19.79 19.46
CA ALA A 101 -15.20 19.49 19.53
C ALA A 101 -15.68 19.50 20.99
N ALA A 102 -16.97 19.74 21.21
CA ALA A 102 -17.53 19.68 22.56
C ALA A 102 -17.31 18.27 23.17
N PRO A 103 -16.88 18.17 24.44
CA PRO A 103 -16.78 16.90 25.14
C PRO A 103 -18.06 16.08 25.04
N SER A 104 -17.92 14.80 24.72
CA SER A 104 -19.03 13.89 24.42
C SER A 104 -18.89 12.53 25.09
N ALA A 105 -17.87 12.34 25.94
CA ALA A 105 -17.65 11.08 26.64
C ALA A 105 -18.87 10.70 27.50
N GLY A 106 -19.24 9.42 27.48
CA GLY A 106 -20.39 8.88 28.18
C GLY A 106 -20.46 7.36 28.05
N PRO A 107 -21.56 6.71 28.47
CA PRO A 107 -21.65 5.25 28.48
C PRO A 107 -21.37 4.57 27.12
N ALA A 108 -21.71 5.24 26.01
CA ALA A 108 -21.49 4.74 24.66
C ALA A 108 -20.29 5.40 23.93
N THR A 109 -19.67 6.44 24.50
CA THR A 109 -18.58 7.19 23.87
C THR A 109 -17.34 7.15 24.74
N PRO A 110 -16.24 6.50 24.30
CA PRO A 110 -15.00 6.43 25.05
C PRO A 110 -14.40 7.80 25.35
N LEU A 111 -13.63 7.91 26.43
CA LEU A 111 -12.89 9.12 26.80
C LEU A 111 -11.92 9.58 25.70
N VAL A 112 -11.27 8.62 25.04
CA VAL A 112 -10.38 8.86 23.91
C VAL A 112 -10.78 7.92 22.78
N THR A 113 -10.85 8.43 21.57
CA THR A 113 -11.02 7.61 20.35
C THR A 113 -9.86 7.81 19.40
N MET A 114 -9.62 6.80 18.56
CA MET A 114 -8.66 6.87 17.47
C MET A 114 -9.34 6.55 16.16
N ASP A 115 -8.99 7.31 15.11
CA ASP A 115 -9.66 7.21 13.82
C ASP A 115 -8.64 7.27 12.67
N ASN A 116 -9.02 6.69 11.53
CA ASN A 116 -8.32 6.78 10.25
C ASN A 116 -6.82 6.42 10.31
N ALA A 117 -6.49 5.30 10.97
CA ALA A 117 -5.15 4.77 10.96
C ALA A 117 -4.74 4.34 9.55
N SER A 118 -3.67 4.93 9.02
CA SER A 118 -3.16 4.68 7.68
C SER A 118 -1.68 4.31 7.73
N LEU A 119 -1.36 3.11 7.23
CA LEU A 119 0.00 2.62 7.11
C LEU A 119 0.62 3.10 5.80
N ARG A 120 1.84 3.64 5.86
CA ARG A 120 2.63 3.97 4.66
C ARG A 120 4.11 3.69 4.88
N ALA A 121 4.79 3.27 3.82
CA ALA A 121 6.24 3.16 3.80
C ALA A 121 6.88 4.49 3.36
N VAL A 122 7.97 4.88 4.01
CA VAL A 122 8.85 5.94 3.48
C VAL A 122 10.14 5.31 3.03
N ALA A 123 10.38 5.31 1.73
CA ALA A 123 11.57 4.70 1.13
C ALA A 123 12.86 5.19 1.82
N GLY A 124 13.72 4.24 2.19
CA GLY A 124 14.98 4.50 2.88
C GLY A 124 14.85 5.01 4.33
N LYS A 125 13.62 5.06 4.88
CA LYS A 125 13.36 5.47 6.27
C LYS A 125 12.62 4.36 7.01
N ARG A 126 11.41 4.63 7.48
CA ARG A 126 10.62 3.74 8.32
C ARG A 126 9.21 3.63 7.79
N TRP A 127 8.55 2.53 8.11
CA TRP A 127 7.10 2.46 8.10
C TRP A 127 6.54 3.50 9.06
N GLN A 128 5.37 4.03 8.74
CA GLN A 128 4.68 4.95 9.63
C GLN A 128 3.17 4.73 9.57
N VAL A 129 2.54 4.85 10.73
CA VAL A 129 1.10 4.94 10.87
C VAL A 129 0.77 6.40 11.16
N VAL A 130 -0.14 6.96 10.38
CA VAL A 130 -0.77 8.24 10.73
C VAL A 130 -2.20 7.98 11.13
N LEU A 131 -2.57 8.51 12.29
CA LEU A 131 -3.90 8.36 12.86
C LEU A 131 -4.32 9.65 13.56
N TYR A 132 -5.61 9.78 13.79
CA TYR A 132 -6.19 10.86 14.58
C TYR A 132 -6.53 10.37 15.98
N VAL A 133 -6.32 11.23 16.98
CA VAL A 133 -6.68 11.01 18.38
C VAL A 133 -7.63 12.12 18.80
N ASN A 134 -8.74 11.75 19.42
CA ASN A 134 -9.76 12.66 19.90
C ASN A 134 -9.93 12.48 21.41
N ASN A 135 -9.76 13.56 22.18
CA ASN A 135 -10.15 13.58 23.59
C ASN A 135 -11.62 14.00 23.69
N ASN A 136 -12.50 13.04 23.97
CA ASN A 136 -13.94 13.28 24.13
C ASN A 136 -14.31 13.66 25.56
N SER A 137 -13.35 13.69 26.49
CA SER A 137 -13.59 14.03 27.89
C SER A 137 -13.60 15.54 28.14
N ALA A 138 -14.09 15.93 29.33
CA ALA A 138 -14.05 17.31 29.81
C ALA A 138 -12.70 17.68 30.47
N GLY A 139 -11.73 16.75 30.52
CA GLY A 139 -10.43 16.93 31.17
C GLY A 139 -9.26 16.86 30.19
N THR A 140 -8.05 17.06 30.71
CA THR A 140 -6.81 16.78 29.95
C THR A 140 -6.46 15.31 30.11
N LEU A 141 -6.16 14.63 29.00
CA LEU A 141 -5.81 13.21 28.97
C LEU A 141 -4.46 13.00 28.29
N ALA A 142 -3.70 12.00 28.73
CA ALA A 142 -2.39 11.66 28.18
C ALA A 142 -2.39 10.19 27.74
N PRO A 143 -3.07 9.88 26.60
CA PRO A 143 -3.34 8.51 26.24
C PRO A 143 -2.07 7.76 25.87
N MET A 144 -2.08 6.46 26.14
CA MET A 144 -1.08 5.52 25.70
C MET A 144 -1.66 4.65 24.59
N ILE A 145 -0.93 4.50 23.49
CA ILE A 145 -1.34 3.72 22.33
C ILE A 145 -0.28 2.65 22.08
N ASP A 146 -0.69 1.39 21.92
CA ASP A 146 0.19 0.33 21.45
C ASP A 146 -0.11 0.04 19.98
N CYS A 147 0.92 -0.01 19.16
CA CYS A 147 0.87 -0.37 17.75
C CYS A 147 1.70 -1.63 17.48
N ARG A 148 1.11 -2.59 16.79
CA ARG A 148 1.74 -3.85 16.38
C ARG A 148 1.90 -3.85 14.87
N PHE A 149 3.13 -3.79 14.41
CA PHE A 149 3.49 -3.90 13.00
C PHE A 149 3.68 -5.37 12.68
N THR A 150 2.90 -5.88 11.73
CA THR A 150 2.92 -7.29 11.34
C THR A 150 3.23 -7.45 9.86
N ASN A 151 3.63 -8.66 9.51
CA ASN A 151 3.76 -9.15 8.15
C ASN A 151 3.22 -10.58 8.10
N ALA A 152 2.16 -10.82 7.32
CA ALA A 152 1.47 -12.11 7.26
C ALA A 152 1.07 -12.65 8.64
N GLY A 153 0.63 -11.75 9.53
CA GLY A 153 0.24 -12.07 10.91
C GLY A 153 1.41 -12.28 11.88
N LYS A 154 2.66 -12.33 11.41
CA LYS A 154 3.85 -12.39 12.27
C LYS A 154 4.21 -11.00 12.76
N LEU A 155 4.55 -10.88 14.04
CA LEU A 155 4.97 -9.61 14.62
C LEU A 155 6.38 -9.22 14.14
N VAL A 156 6.51 -8.02 13.58
CA VAL A 156 7.77 -7.43 13.12
C VAL A 156 8.31 -6.44 14.14
N GLU A 157 7.47 -5.56 14.66
CA GLU A 157 7.81 -4.59 15.70
C GLU A 157 6.58 -4.29 16.55
N GLU A 158 6.80 -4.06 17.85
CA GLU A 158 5.79 -3.52 18.76
C GLU A 158 6.25 -2.14 19.22
N THR A 159 5.38 -1.15 19.08
CA THR A 159 5.66 0.25 19.44
C THR A 159 4.62 0.73 20.43
N ARG A 160 5.09 1.33 21.53
CA ARG A 160 4.27 2.01 22.52
C ARG A 160 4.43 3.50 22.39
N VAL A 161 3.32 4.21 22.32
CA VAL A 161 3.24 5.63 22.07
C VAL A 161 2.71 6.32 23.31
N LEU A 162 3.47 7.28 23.79
CA LEU A 162 3.09 8.17 24.88
C LEU A 162 2.64 9.49 24.26
N VAL A 163 1.33 9.66 24.13
CA VAL A 163 0.76 10.89 23.57
C VAL A 163 0.91 12.01 24.61
N PRO A 164 1.28 13.24 24.21
CA PRO A 164 1.30 14.37 25.14
C PRO A 164 -0.09 14.63 25.73
N GLY A 165 -0.16 15.45 26.78
CA GLY A 165 -1.43 15.87 27.35
C GLY A 165 -2.30 16.61 26.32
N ILE A 166 -3.48 16.08 26.05
CA ILE A 166 -4.49 16.61 25.13
C ILE A 166 -5.61 17.24 25.96
N GLY A 167 -5.90 18.53 25.77
CA GLY A 167 -6.97 19.22 26.48
C GLY A 167 -8.38 18.70 26.14
N ALA A 168 -9.38 19.16 26.90
CA ALA A 168 -10.78 18.76 26.73
C ALA A 168 -11.30 19.02 25.32
N GLY A 169 -11.88 18.02 24.67
CA GLY A 169 -12.44 18.16 23.32
C GLY A 169 -11.42 18.27 22.18
N VAL A 170 -10.12 18.27 22.49
CA VAL A 170 -9.08 18.50 21.48
C VAL A 170 -8.92 17.29 20.57
N ARG A 171 -8.73 17.58 19.28
CA ARG A 171 -8.48 16.60 18.21
C ARG A 171 -7.13 16.87 17.58
N GLY A 172 -6.38 15.82 17.29
CA GLY A 172 -5.10 15.98 16.61
C GLY A 172 -4.62 14.74 15.90
N GLY A 173 -3.63 14.96 15.05
CA GLY A 173 -2.94 13.92 14.29
C GLY A 173 -1.62 13.56 14.95
N ILE A 174 -1.28 12.28 14.92
CA ILE A 174 0.04 11.79 15.31
C ILE A 174 0.61 10.90 14.21
N THR A 175 1.94 10.90 14.11
CA THR A 175 2.68 9.97 13.25
C THR A 175 3.48 9.03 14.16
N ILE A 176 3.23 7.74 14.02
CA ILE A 176 3.88 6.67 14.78
C ILE A 176 4.81 5.94 13.83
N TYR A 177 6.08 5.81 14.19
CA TYR A 177 7.05 5.13 13.35
C TYR A 177 7.07 3.63 13.67
N GLY A 178 7.14 2.80 12.65
CA GLY A 178 7.34 1.36 12.77
C GLY A 178 8.79 0.97 12.49
N PRO A 179 9.05 -0.26 12.01
CA PRO A 179 10.39 -0.68 11.64
C PRO A 179 10.94 0.10 10.45
N ARG A 180 12.25 -0.03 10.21
CA ARG A 180 12.88 0.41 8.96
C ARG A 180 12.24 -0.31 7.77
N THR A 181 12.24 0.33 6.60
CA THR A 181 11.56 -0.22 5.40
C THR A 181 12.31 -1.38 4.73
N ASP A 182 13.47 -1.78 5.26
CA ASP A 182 14.14 -3.04 4.93
C ASP A 182 13.41 -4.26 5.53
N LEU A 183 12.62 -4.05 6.59
CA LEU A 183 11.64 -5.00 7.07
C LEU A 183 10.27 -4.68 6.45
N PHE A 184 9.70 -5.65 5.76
CA PHE A 184 8.36 -5.56 5.21
C PHE A 184 7.30 -5.64 6.32
N VAL A 185 6.25 -4.83 6.16
CA VAL A 185 5.07 -4.76 7.01
C VAL A 185 3.86 -4.70 6.10
N ASP A 186 2.88 -5.57 6.34
CA ASP A 186 1.62 -5.58 5.60
C ASP A 186 0.48 -4.89 6.36
N ARG A 187 0.58 -4.83 7.69
CA ARG A 187 -0.46 -4.33 8.58
C ARG A 187 0.13 -3.70 9.81
N ALA A 188 -0.53 -2.66 10.30
CA ALA A 188 -0.30 -2.10 11.62
C ALA A 188 -1.63 -2.04 12.37
N ASP A 189 -1.68 -2.66 13.54
CA ASP A 189 -2.84 -2.63 14.43
C ASP A 189 -2.53 -1.73 15.63
N CYS A 190 -3.28 -0.65 15.80
CA CYS A 190 -3.07 0.32 16.88
C CYS A 190 -4.30 0.37 17.79
N ARG A 191 -4.07 0.34 19.10
CA ARG A 191 -5.14 0.41 20.11
C ARG A 191 -4.75 1.31 21.29
N ILE A 192 -5.74 2.00 21.85
CA ILE A 192 -5.58 2.72 23.11
C ILE A 192 -5.43 1.67 24.22
N VAL A 193 -4.40 1.79 25.03
CA VAL A 193 -4.14 0.92 26.19
C VAL A 193 -4.31 1.64 27.52
N SER A 194 -4.21 2.98 27.52
CA SER A 194 -4.66 3.85 28.60
C SER A 194 -5.26 5.10 27.99
N PRO A 195 -6.47 5.52 28.38
CA PRO A 195 -7.00 6.84 28.04
C PRO A 195 -6.22 7.95 28.77
#